data_AF-A0A1P8KL94-F1
#
_entry.id   AF-A0A1P8KL94-F1
#
_cell.length_a   1.000
_cell.length_b   1.000
_cell.length_c   1.000
_cell.angle_alpha   90.00
_cell.angle_beta   90.00
_cell.angle_gamma   90.00
#
_symmetry.space_group_name_H-M   'P 1'
#
loop_
_entity.id
_entity.type
_entity.pdbx_description
1 polymer ?
#
loop_
_entity_poly.entity_id
_entity_poly.type
_entity_poly.pdbx_seq_one_letter_code
_entity_poly.pdbx_strand_id
1 'polypeptide(L)'
;MKSKIFNIKNLYLLTTGIIVILVGLFSGVVDILQTQGVISASQELGYPLYFFTLLGIFKILGAIALVLPRKFESIKLVAYSGFAFDFIFASFSHFSIGDSFTKILTPLVFLIILDISYKLKDKY
;
A
#
# COMPACT_ATOMS: atom_id res chain seq x y z
N MET A 1 32.47 -1.30 16.37
CA MET A 1 31.55 -1.07 15.23
C MET A 1 30.13 -1.51 15.62
N LYS A 2 29.35 -0.64 16.29
CA LYS A 2 27.96 -0.93 16.69
C LYS A 2 26.99 -0.21 15.74
N SER A 3 26.19 -1.01 15.05
CA SER A 3 24.99 -0.74 14.22
C SER A 3 24.70 0.71 13.79
N LYS A 4 25.15 1.09 12.59
CA LYS A 4 24.63 2.25 11.84
C LYS A 4 23.38 1.90 10.97
N ILE A 5 22.86 0.68 11.11
CA ILE A 5 21.77 0.13 10.27
C ILE A 5 20.40 0.69 10.68
N PHE A 6 20.17 0.99 11.96
CA PHE A 6 18.91 1.56 12.45
C PHE A 6 19.02 3.06 12.74
N ASN A 7 19.20 3.87 11.68
CA ASN A 7 18.89 5.29 11.75
C ASN A 7 17.38 5.47 11.48
N ILE A 8 16.67 6.23 12.33
CA ILE A 8 15.23 6.52 12.19
C ILE A 8 14.90 7.01 10.77
N LYS A 9 15.76 7.84 10.20
CA LYS A 9 15.62 8.33 8.81
C LYS A 9 15.64 7.18 7.81
N ASN A 10 16.59 6.26 7.93
CA ASN A 10 16.72 5.12 7.02
C ASN A 10 15.53 4.19 7.15
N LEU A 11 15.02 3.98 8.37
CA LEU A 11 13.84 3.17 8.60
C LEU A 11 12.59 3.81 7.97
N TYR A 12 12.37 5.12 8.15
CA TYR A 12 11.30 5.85 7.48
C TYR A 12 11.38 5.73 5.95
N LEU A 13 12.57 5.95 5.38
CA LEU A 13 12.77 5.86 3.94
C LEU A 13 12.55 4.44 3.43
N LEU A 14 12.97 3.42 4.19
CA LEU A 14 12.75 2.02 3.85
C LEU A 14 11.26 1.67 3.85
N THR A 15 10.55 1.94 4.96
CA THR A 15 9.12 1.60 5.08
C THR A 15 8.27 2.36 4.08
N THR A 16 8.54 3.66 3.89
CA THR A 16 7.84 4.48 2.88
C THR A 16 8.16 4.01 1.47
N GLY A 17 9.44 3.70 1.19
CA GLY A 17 9.89 3.19 -0.09
C GLY A 17 9.24 1.86 -0.46
N ILE A 18 9.08 0.94 0.50
CA ILE A 18 8.35 -0.32 0.29
C ILE A 18 6.92 -0.06 -0.18
N ILE A 19 6.18 0.80 0.51
CA ILE A 19 4.79 1.12 0.13
C ILE A 19 4.75 1.79 -1.24
N VAL A 20 5.58 2.82 -1.46
CA VAL A 20 5.60 3.59 -2.71
C VAL A 20 5.95 2.70 -3.90
N ILE A 21 7.01 1.90 -3.80
CA ILE A 21 7.53 1.12 -4.93
C ILE A 21 6.68 -0.11 -5.17
N LEU A 22 6.45 -0.94 -4.15
CA LEU A 22 5.81 -2.25 -4.34
C LEU A 22 4.28 -2.13 -4.49
N VAL A 23 3.65 -1.34 -3.63
CA VAL A 23 2.18 -1.21 -3.61
C VAL A 23 1.73 -0.09 -4.53
N GLY A 24 2.28 1.10 -4.34
CA GLY A 24 1.88 2.32 -5.04
C GLY A 24 2.14 2.25 -6.55
N LEU A 25 3.38 2.00 -6.94
CA LEU A 25 3.80 2.02 -8.35
C LEU A 25 3.65 0.65 -9.00
N PHE A 26 4.29 -0.39 -8.48
CA PHE A 26 4.31 -1.70 -9.14
C PHE A 26 2.93 -2.35 -9.16
N SER A 27 2.30 -2.56 -7.99
CA SER A 27 0.94 -3.11 -7.94
C SER A 27 -0.07 -2.18 -8.63
N GLY A 28 0.07 -0.85 -8.50
CA GLY A 28 -0.82 0.10 -9.18
C GLY A 28 -0.78 -0.03 -10.71
N VAL A 29 0.41 -0.19 -11.31
CA VAL A 29 0.57 -0.44 -12.75
C VAL A 29 0.00 -1.81 -13.13
N VAL A 30 0.26 -2.85 -12.33
CA VAL A 30 -0.28 -4.20 -12.57
C VAL A 30 -1.82 -4.20 -12.58
N ASP A 31 -2.44 -3.48 -11.66
CA ASP A 31 -3.90 -3.32 -11.56
C ASP A 31 -4.48 -2.59 -12.79
N ILE A 32 -3.80 -1.53 -13.26
CA ILE A 32 -4.19 -0.78 -14.47
C ILE A 32 -4.04 -1.63 -15.73
N LEU A 33 -2.95 -2.39 -15.84
CA LEU A 33 -2.69 -3.26 -16.99
C LEU A 33 -3.60 -4.50 -17.03
N GLN A 34 -4.36 -4.76 -15.97
CA GLN A 34 -5.27 -5.90 -15.85
C GLN A 34 -4.57 -7.22 -16.24
N THR A 35 -3.39 -7.47 -15.65
CA THR A 35 -2.67 -8.73 -15.89
C THR A 35 -3.54 -9.95 -15.55
N GLN A 36 -3.17 -11.14 -16.05
CA GLN A 36 -3.95 -12.35 -15.79
C GLN A 36 -4.20 -12.60 -14.30
N GLY A 37 -3.26 -12.26 -13.42
CA GLY A 37 -3.45 -12.35 -11.97
C GLY A 37 -4.53 -11.42 -11.42
N VAL A 38 -4.66 -10.21 -11.97
CA VAL A 38 -5.71 -9.24 -11.60
C VAL A 38 -7.07 -9.72 -12.11
N ILE A 39 -7.14 -10.25 -13.33
CA ILE A 39 -8.38 -10.81 -13.89
C ILE A 39 -8.87 -12.00 -13.04
N SER A 40 -7.97 -12.90 -12.67
CA SER A 40 -8.30 -14.01 -11.77
C SER A 40 -8.76 -13.52 -10.40
N ALA A 41 -8.05 -12.55 -9.80
CA ALA A 41 -8.45 -11.96 -8.52
C ALA A 41 -9.83 -11.28 -8.59
N SER A 42 -10.12 -10.59 -9.71
CA SER A 42 -11.43 -9.98 -9.97
C SER A 42 -12.55 -11.02 -9.99
N GLN A 43 -12.34 -12.15 -10.64
CA GLN A 43 -13.31 -13.24 -10.69
C GLN A 43 -13.49 -13.93 -9.33
N GLU A 44 -12.38 -14.24 -8.64
CA GLU A 44 -12.38 -14.88 -7.32
C GLU A 44 -13.08 -14.01 -6.27
N LEU A 45 -12.80 -12.70 -6.25
CA LEU A 45 -13.36 -11.75 -5.29
C LEU A 45 -14.74 -11.22 -5.68
N GLY A 46 -15.20 -11.46 -6.91
CA GLY A 46 -16.46 -10.94 -7.43
C GLY A 46 -16.46 -9.43 -7.70
N TYR A 47 -15.29 -8.81 -7.85
CA TYR A 47 -15.17 -7.39 -8.16
C TYR A 47 -15.16 -7.14 -9.67
N PRO A 48 -15.82 -6.07 -10.17
CA PRO A 48 -15.74 -5.71 -11.57
C PRO A 48 -14.32 -5.20 -11.91
N LEU A 49 -13.81 -5.49 -13.12
CA LEU A 49 -12.44 -5.12 -13.50
C LEU A 49 -12.12 -3.62 -13.39
N TYR A 50 -13.10 -2.74 -13.64
CA TYR A 50 -12.89 -1.30 -13.50
C TYR A 50 -12.48 -0.89 -12.08
N PHE A 51 -12.88 -1.67 -11.06
CA PHE A 51 -12.50 -1.44 -9.66
C PHE A 51 -10.97 -1.46 -9.52
N PHE A 52 -10.31 -2.47 -10.08
CA PHE A 52 -8.85 -2.59 -10.02
C PHE A 52 -8.16 -1.48 -10.81
N THR A 53 -8.68 -1.12 -11.99
CA THR A 53 -8.12 0.01 -12.75
C THR A 53 -8.18 1.30 -11.95
N LEU A 54 -9.31 1.60 -11.30
CA LEU A 54 -9.45 2.79 -10.47
C LEU A 54 -8.58 2.72 -9.21
N LEU A 55 -8.53 1.55 -8.56
CA LEU A 55 -7.67 1.29 -7.41
C LEU A 55 -6.19 1.52 -7.76
N GLY A 56 -5.74 1.03 -8.91
CA GLY A 56 -4.37 1.22 -9.40
C GLY A 56 -4.03 2.68 -9.65
N ILE A 57 -4.95 3.47 -10.23
CA ILE A 57 -4.78 4.92 -10.38
C ILE A 57 -4.61 5.58 -9.00
N PHE A 58 -5.46 5.24 -8.03
CA PHE A 58 -5.36 5.79 -6.68
C PHE A 58 -4.10 5.34 -5.94
N LYS A 59 -3.62 4.12 -6.13
CA LYS A 59 -2.34 3.64 -5.59
C LYS A 59 -1.17 4.48 -6.11
N ILE A 60 -1.12 4.78 -7.41
CA ILE A 60 -0.07 5.64 -8.00
C ILE A 60 -0.16 7.07 -7.44
N LEU A 61 -1.36 7.65 -7.40
CA LEU A 61 -1.56 8.99 -6.82
C LEU A 61 -1.16 9.06 -5.34
N GLY A 62 -1.52 8.03 -4.57
CA GLY A 62 -1.12 7.87 -3.17
C GLY A 62 0.40 7.75 -3.02
N ALA A 63 1.06 7.00 -3.91
CA ALA A 63 2.51 6.84 -3.92
C ALA A 63 3.22 8.19 -4.12
N ILE A 64 2.75 8.97 -5.10
CA ILE A 64 3.25 10.32 -5.38
C ILE A 64 3.03 11.23 -4.16
N ALA A 65 1.85 11.15 -3.54
CA ALA A 65 1.54 11.94 -2.35
C ALA A 65 2.44 11.61 -1.15
N LEU A 66 2.78 10.33 -0.92
CA LEU A 66 3.65 9.91 0.19
C LEU A 66 5.09 10.45 0.08
N VAL A 67 5.59 10.67 -1.13
CA VAL A 67 6.95 11.22 -1.33
C VAL A 67 7.00 12.74 -1.31
N LEU A 68 5.86 13.43 -1.19
CA LEU A 68 5.83 14.89 -1.14
C LEU A 68 6.60 15.44 0.09
N PRO A 69 7.11 16.68 0.00
CA PRO A 69 7.69 17.36 1.15
C PRO A 69 6.70 17.55 2.30
N ARG A 70 7.22 17.66 3.54
CA ARG A 70 6.44 17.84 4.78
C ARG A 70 5.44 19.00 4.74
N LYS A 71 5.68 20.04 3.95
CA LYS A 71 4.71 21.15 3.78
C LYS A 71 3.33 20.70 3.27
N PHE A 72 3.20 19.49 2.71
CA PHE A 72 1.97 18.90 2.21
C PHE A 72 1.37 17.85 3.17
N GLU A 73 1.46 18.04 4.49
CA GLU A 73 0.99 17.08 5.50
C GLU A 73 -0.47 16.64 5.29
N SER A 74 -1.37 17.54 4.90
CA SER A 74 -2.78 17.18 4.67
C SER A 74 -2.94 16.19 3.52
N ILE A 75 -2.18 16.36 2.43
CA ILE A 75 -2.20 15.45 1.27
C ILE A 75 -1.61 14.10 1.67
N LYS A 76 -0.51 14.10 2.43
CA LYS A 76 0.08 12.88 2.98
C LYS A 76 -0.91 12.12 3.84
N LEU A 77 -1.63 12.80 4.74
CA LEU A 77 -2.61 12.16 5.62
C LEU A 77 -3.71 11.45 4.82
N VAL A 78 -4.19 12.07 3.74
CA VAL A 78 -5.14 11.44 2.82
C VAL A 78 -4.53 10.19 2.18
N ALA A 79 -3.29 10.25 1.71
CA ALA A 79 -2.60 9.10 1.12
C ALA A 79 -2.40 7.95 2.11
N TYR A 80 -1.93 8.25 3.33
CA TYR A 80 -1.82 7.25 4.41
C TYR A 80 -3.16 6.61 4.73
N SER A 81 -4.23 7.40 4.83
CA SER A 81 -5.57 6.88 5.10
C SER A 81 -6.08 6.00 3.95
N GLY A 82 -5.84 6.43 2.71
CA GLY A 82 -6.22 5.67 1.51
C GLY A 82 -5.55 4.29 1.44
N PHE A 83 -4.23 4.22 1.63
CA PHE A 83 -3.53 2.94 1.69
C PHE A 83 -3.97 2.09 2.88
N ALA A 84 -4.24 2.69 4.04
CA ALA A 84 -4.74 1.95 5.19
C ALA A 84 -6.09 1.29 4.89
N PHE A 85 -7.02 2.00 4.26
CA PHE A 85 -8.31 1.43 3.87
C PHE A 85 -8.17 0.38 2.77
N ASP A 86 -7.31 0.59 1.77
CA ASP A 86 -6.99 -0.42 0.75
C ASP A 86 -6.55 -1.73 1.42
N PHE A 87 -5.59 -1.68 2.34
CA PHE A 87 -5.10 -2.87 3.04
C PHE A 87 -6.15 -3.54 3.92
N ILE A 88 -6.93 -2.76 4.69
CA ILE A 88 -7.99 -3.30 5.53
C ILE A 88 -9.05 -4.00 4.68
N PHE A 89 -9.50 -3.35 3.59
CA PHE A 89 -10.52 -3.92 2.72
C PHE A 89 -10.00 -5.12 1.94
N ALA A 90 -8.78 -5.08 1.39
CA ALA A 90 -8.18 -6.23 0.72
C ALA A 90 -8.14 -7.47 1.63
N SER A 91 -7.69 -7.32 2.88
CA SER A 91 -7.70 -8.42 3.85
C SER A 91 -9.12 -8.90 4.17
N PHE A 92 -10.06 -7.98 4.35
CA PHE A 92 -11.45 -8.32 4.64
C PHE A 92 -12.12 -9.05 3.47
N SER A 93 -11.85 -8.67 2.22
CA SER A 93 -12.38 -9.31 1.02
C SER A 93 -11.88 -10.75 0.89
N HIS A 94 -10.58 -10.98 1.06
CA HIS A 94 -10.02 -12.33 1.08
C HIS A 94 -10.59 -13.18 2.23
N PHE A 95 -10.76 -12.60 3.42
CA PHE A 95 -11.40 -13.30 4.54
C PHE A 95 -12.86 -13.69 4.22
N SER A 96 -13.60 -12.77 3.59
CA SER A 96 -15.04 -12.95 3.32
C SER A 96 -15.33 -14.07 2.32
N ILE A 97 -14.41 -14.36 1.40
CA ILE A 97 -14.55 -15.47 0.45
C ILE A 97 -13.88 -16.78 0.93
N GLY A 98 -13.34 -16.80 2.16
CA GLY A 98 -12.65 -17.98 2.71
C GLY A 98 -11.32 -18.28 2.04
N ASP A 99 -10.62 -17.24 1.56
CA ASP A 99 -9.35 -17.40 0.85
C ASP A 99 -8.21 -17.85 1.79
N SER A 100 -7.05 -18.20 1.21
CA SER A 100 -5.91 -18.67 2.01
C SER A 100 -5.45 -17.64 3.05
N PHE A 101 -4.96 -18.12 4.20
CA PHE A 101 -4.46 -17.27 5.29
C PHE A 101 -3.35 -16.31 4.83
N THR A 102 -2.52 -16.73 3.88
CA THR A 102 -1.47 -15.89 3.29
C THR A 102 -2.05 -14.66 2.59
N LYS A 103 -3.11 -14.82 1.78
CA LYS A 103 -3.77 -13.70 1.09
C LYS A 103 -4.47 -12.76 2.07
N ILE A 104 -5.00 -13.28 3.17
CA ILE A 104 -5.61 -12.47 4.24
C ILE A 104 -4.54 -11.64 4.99
N LEU A 105 -3.40 -12.25 5.34
CA LEU A 105 -2.35 -11.58 6.12
C LEU A 105 -1.48 -10.63 5.33
N THR A 106 -1.29 -10.86 4.02
CA THR A 106 -0.36 -10.07 3.22
C THR A 106 -0.67 -8.56 3.25
N PRO A 107 -1.92 -8.10 3.05
CA PRO A 107 -2.24 -6.68 3.17
C PRO A 107 -2.06 -6.15 4.61
N LEU A 108 -2.32 -6.95 5.66
CA LEU A 108 -2.08 -6.55 7.05
C LEU A 108 -0.59 -6.32 7.36
N VAL A 109 0.31 -7.08 6.74
CA VAL A 109 1.76 -6.83 6.86
C VAL A 109 2.11 -5.47 6.26
N PHE A 110 1.56 -5.12 5.09
CA PHE A 110 1.74 -3.80 4.50
C PHE A 110 1.11 -2.68 5.34
N LEU A 111 -0.02 -2.93 6.00
CA LEU A 111 -0.62 -1.99 6.94
C LEU A 111 0.30 -1.70 8.14
N ILE A 112 0.99 -2.71 8.68
CA ILE A 112 1.98 -2.52 9.75
C ILE A 112 3.17 -1.69 9.24
N ILE A 113 3.67 -1.98 8.05
CA ILE A 113 4.76 -1.21 7.42
C ILE A 113 4.35 0.25 7.21
N LEU A 114 3.11 0.49 6.77
CA LEU A 114 2.52 1.81 6.59
C LEU A 114 2.39 2.56 7.92
N ASP A 115 1.92 1.90 8.98
CA ASP A 115 1.82 2.50 10.33
C ASP A 115 3.20 2.89 10.89
N ILE A 116 4.22 2.04 10.69
CA ILE A 116 5.61 2.38 11.05
C ILE A 116 6.07 3.61 10.25
N SER A 117 5.86 3.63 8.93
CA SER A 117 6.17 4.78 8.08
C SER A 117 5.49 6.06 8.59
N TYR A 118 4.19 6.00 8.90
CA TYR A 118 3.41 7.12 9.41
C TYR A 118 3.96 7.66 10.74
N LYS A 119 4.24 6.80 11.72
CA LYS A 119 4.79 7.20 13.02
C LYS A 119 6.17 7.83 12.95
N LEU A 120 6.94 7.52 11.91
CA LEU A 120 8.27 8.06 11.71
C LEU A 120 8.30 9.33 10.86
N LYS A 121 7.23 9.65 10.12
CA LYS A 121 7.19 10.79 9.19
C LYS A 121 7.53 12.14 9.87
N ASP A 122 7.08 12.34 11.11
CA ASP A 122 7.24 13.63 11.81
C ASP A 122 8.59 13.79 12.50
N LYS A 123 9.32 12.67 12.65
CA LYS A 123 10.70 12.66 13.16
C LYS A 123 11.71 13.09 12.09
N TYR A 124 11.25 13.41 10.89
CA TYR A 124 12.02 14.01 9.79
C TYR A 124 11.13 14.96 8.94
#